data_AF-A0A7W4VNZ0-F1
#
_entry.id   AF-A0A7W4VNZ0-F1
#
_cell.length_a   1.000
_cell.length_b   1.000
_cell.length_c   1.000
_cell.angle_alpha   90.00
_cell.angle_beta   90.00
_cell.angle_gamma   90.00
#
_symmetry.space_group_name_H-M   'P 1'
#
loop_
_entity.id
_entity.type
_entity.pdbx_description
1 polymer ?
#
loop_
_entity_poly.entity_id
_entity_poly.type
_entity_poly.pdbx_seq_one_letter_code
_entity_poly.pdbx_strand_id
1 'polypeptide(L)'
;MMMKYDDGELVPLTTKELAQYEADQAAPPPPMGLPRTYKAPMFRKMTDAEYEAYLQIRAGFPPRLQAIFDAAEFLSSDDEFWPDLMAAAEDTYGPERAAELLSPTLG
;
A
#
# COMPACT_ATOMS: atom_id res chain seq x y z
N MET A 1 25.05 26.47 -11.07
CA MET A 1 24.75 26.18 -12.49
C MET A 1 24.59 24.67 -12.59
N MET A 2 23.42 24.19 -13.02
CA MET A 2 23.24 22.75 -13.20
C MET A 2 23.96 22.30 -14.47
N MET A 3 24.50 21.08 -14.46
CA MET A 3 25.29 20.51 -15.55
C MET A 3 24.65 19.21 -16.01
N LYS A 4 24.76 18.89 -17.29
CA LYS A 4 24.42 17.58 -17.87
C LYS A 4 25.69 16.91 -18.41
N TYR A 5 25.67 15.58 -18.48
CA TYR A 5 26.69 14.82 -19.19
C TYR A 5 26.27 14.70 -20.65
N ASP A 6 27.10 15.20 -21.55
CA ASP A 6 26.90 15.12 -23.00
C ASP A 6 28.22 14.73 -23.66
N ASP A 7 28.23 13.63 -24.40
CA ASP A 7 29.42 13.05 -25.06
C ASP A 7 30.71 12.97 -24.19
N GLY A 8 30.56 12.64 -22.90
CA GLY A 8 31.69 12.51 -21.97
C GLY A 8 32.17 13.81 -21.33
N GLU A 9 31.57 14.96 -21.68
CA GLU A 9 31.85 16.25 -21.06
C GLU A 9 30.69 16.72 -20.18
N LEU A 10 31.03 17.43 -19.09
CA LEU A 10 30.07 18.13 -18.25
C LEU A 10 29.78 19.49 -18.87
N VAL A 11 28.61 19.63 -19.48
CA VAL A 11 28.16 20.89 -20.09
C VAL A 11 27.04 21.51 -19.26
N PRO A 12 26.97 22.86 -19.15
CA PRO A 12 25.88 23.50 -18.45
C PRO A 12 24.54 23.26 -19.16
N LEU A 13 23.47 23.09 -18.38
CA LEU A 13 22.12 23.07 -18.94
C LEU A 13 21.83 24.42 -19.62
N THR A 14 21.20 24.35 -20.79
CA THR A 14 20.68 25.53 -21.49
C THR A 14 19.49 26.11 -20.73
N THR A 15 19.13 27.37 -21.01
CA THR A 15 17.97 28.02 -20.39
C THR A 15 16.67 27.23 -20.54
N LYS A 16 16.48 26.55 -21.68
CA LYS A 16 15.31 25.72 -21.94
C LYS A 16 15.32 24.44 -21.09
N GLU A 17 16.47 23.80 -20.95
CA GLU A 17 16.60 22.58 -20.15
C GLU A 17 16.53 22.88 -18.65
N LEU A 18 17.06 24.02 -18.21
CA LEU A 18 16.87 24.53 -16.84
C LEU A 18 15.38 24.76 -16.54
N ALA A 19 14.66 25.44 -17.43
CA ALA A 19 13.22 25.66 -17.25
C ALA A 19 12.43 24.35 -17.22
N GLN A 20 12.82 23.36 -18.04
CA GLN A 20 12.20 22.02 -18.02
C GLN A 20 12.51 21.29 -16.71
N TYR A 21 13.76 21.33 -16.25
CA TYR A 21 14.17 20.70 -15.00
C TYR A 21 13.42 21.31 -13.79
N GLU A 22 13.29 22.63 -13.76
CA GLU A 22 12.52 23.34 -12.74
C GLU A 22 11.03 22.97 -12.80
N ALA A 23 10.46 22.84 -14.01
CA ALA A 23 9.09 22.40 -14.21
C ALA A 23 8.88 20.95 -13.75
N ASP A 24 9.83 20.05 -14.03
CA ASP A 24 9.79 18.65 -13.62
C ASP A 24 9.93 18.50 -12.10
N GLN A 25 10.73 19.35 -11.45
CA GLN A 25 10.82 19.39 -9.98
C GLN A 25 9.58 20.00 -9.32
N ALA A 26 8.93 20.96 -9.99
CA ALA A 26 7.72 21.59 -9.49
C ALA A 26 6.47 20.71 -9.73
N ALA A 27 6.57 19.66 -10.56
CA ALA A 27 5.49 18.72 -10.75
C ALA A 27 5.21 17.98 -9.42
N PRO A 28 3.94 17.92 -8.97
CA PRO A 28 3.60 17.11 -7.80
C PRO A 28 4.01 15.66 -8.08
N PRO A 29 4.53 14.93 -7.06
CA PRO A 29 4.83 13.52 -7.23
C PRO A 29 3.58 12.82 -7.78
N PRO A 30 3.74 11.82 -8.68
CA PRO A 30 2.61 11.04 -9.14
C PRO A 30 1.85 10.54 -7.91
N PRO A 31 0.51 10.58 -7.91
CA PRO A 31 -0.26 10.10 -6.77
C PRO A 31 0.23 8.68 -6.46
N MET A 32 0.80 8.50 -5.26
CA MET A 32 1.09 7.15 -4.77
C MET A 32 -0.23 6.40 -4.88
N GLY A 33 -0.25 5.28 -5.60
CA GLY A 33 -1.46 4.47 -5.72
C GLY A 33 -2.04 4.23 -4.33
N LEU A 34 -3.37 4.16 -4.22
CA LEU A 34 -4.03 3.97 -2.93
C LEU A 34 -3.36 2.82 -2.16
N PRO A 35 -3.10 2.96 -0.85
CA PRO A 35 -2.39 1.95 -0.09
C PRO A 35 -3.21 0.65 -0.10
N ARG A 36 -2.72 -0.34 -0.84
CA ARG A 36 -3.33 -1.66 -0.99
C ARG A 36 -2.53 -2.70 -0.24
N THR A 37 -3.24 -3.54 0.51
CA THR A 37 -2.69 -4.72 1.18
C THR A 37 -3.11 -5.94 0.38
N TYR A 38 -2.21 -6.47 -0.42
CA TYR A 38 -2.45 -7.71 -1.16
C TYR A 38 -2.54 -8.88 -0.17
N LYS A 39 -3.56 -9.72 -0.37
CA LYS A 39 -3.85 -10.78 0.58
C LYS A 39 -2.81 -11.88 0.61
N ALA A 40 -2.27 -12.26 -0.55
CA ALA A 40 -1.27 -13.32 -0.60
C ALA A 40 -0.01 -12.95 0.21
N PRO A 41 0.59 -11.75 0.07
CA PRO A 41 1.63 -11.28 0.98
C PRO A 41 1.19 -11.20 2.44
N MET A 42 -0.02 -10.72 2.74
CA MET A 42 -0.55 -10.67 4.11
C MET A 42 -0.58 -12.06 4.75
N PHE A 43 -1.17 -13.05 4.07
CA PHE A 43 -1.24 -14.42 4.58
C PHE A 43 0.14 -15.09 4.71
N ARG A 44 1.10 -14.73 3.86
CA ARG A 44 2.49 -15.22 3.98
C ARG A 44 3.20 -14.72 5.24
N LYS A 45 2.76 -13.60 5.83
CA LYS A 45 3.31 -13.08 7.09
C LYS A 45 2.68 -13.76 8.31
N MET A 46 1.50 -14.35 8.14
CA MET A 46 0.77 -15.02 9.22
C MET A 46 1.39 -16.38 9.52
N THR A 47 1.43 -16.72 10.80
CA THR A 47 1.59 -18.10 11.26
C THR A 47 0.30 -18.89 11.04
N ASP A 48 0.37 -20.22 11.06
CA ASP A 48 -0.83 -21.06 10.92
C ASP A 48 -1.90 -20.74 11.99
N ALA A 49 -1.48 -20.48 13.23
CA ALA A 49 -2.38 -20.09 14.31
C ALA A 49 -3.04 -18.72 14.07
N GLU A 50 -2.29 -17.76 13.53
CA GLU A 50 -2.84 -16.45 13.15
C GLU A 50 -3.84 -16.58 12.00
N TYR A 51 -3.57 -17.48 11.05
CA TYR A 51 -4.48 -17.77 9.95
C TYR A 51 -5.75 -18.49 10.43
N GLU A 52 -5.64 -19.44 11.36
CA GLU A 52 -6.81 -20.06 12.00
C GLU A 52 -7.67 -19.00 12.71
N ALA A 53 -7.05 -18.06 13.43
CA ALA A 53 -7.76 -16.95 14.06
C ALA A 53 -8.43 -16.04 13.01
N TYR A 54 -7.77 -15.78 11.87
CA TYR A 54 -8.36 -15.03 10.75
C TYR A 54 -9.63 -15.70 10.23
N LEU A 55 -9.64 -17.04 10.12
CA LEU A 55 -10.82 -17.78 9.70
C LEU A 55 -11.99 -17.62 10.70
N GLN A 56 -11.71 -17.52 11.99
CA GLN A 56 -12.73 -17.25 13.02
C GLN A 56 -13.29 -15.83 12.91
N ILE A 57 -12.43 -14.82 12.74
CA ILE A 57 -12.84 -13.43 12.49
C ILE A 57 -13.78 -13.38 11.28
N ARG A 58 -13.34 -13.99 10.16
CA ARG A 58 -14.11 -14.02 8.92
C ARG A 58 -15.47 -14.68 9.11
N ALA A 59 -15.55 -15.78 9.86
CA ALA A 59 -16.80 -16.45 10.15
C ALA A 59 -17.78 -15.57 10.96
N GLY A 60 -17.27 -14.60 11.72
CA GLY A 60 -18.07 -13.62 12.47
C GLY A 60 -18.71 -12.54 11.60
N PHE A 61 -18.21 -12.30 10.37
CA PHE A 61 -18.78 -11.30 9.47
C PHE A 61 -20.09 -11.79 8.82
N PRO A 62 -21.03 -10.88 8.49
CA PRO A 62 -22.20 -11.21 7.66
C PRO A 62 -21.81 -11.87 6.33
N PRO A 63 -22.63 -12.79 5.77
CA PRO A 63 -22.28 -13.53 4.56
C PRO A 63 -21.90 -12.64 3.35
N ARG A 64 -22.54 -11.47 3.24
CA ARG A 64 -22.21 -10.47 2.20
C ARG A 64 -20.76 -9.98 2.32
N LEU A 65 -20.29 -9.68 3.53
CA LEU A 65 -18.92 -9.22 3.77
C LEU A 65 -17.91 -10.34 3.55
N GLN A 66 -18.23 -11.58 3.97
CA GLN A 66 -17.39 -12.73 3.68
C GLN A 66 -17.16 -12.88 2.17
N ALA A 67 -18.23 -12.78 1.36
CA ALA A 67 -18.13 -12.87 -0.09
C ALA A 67 -17.33 -11.70 -0.73
N ILE A 68 -17.52 -10.47 -0.23
CA ILE A 68 -16.74 -9.31 -0.69
C ILE A 68 -15.27 -9.50 -0.37
N PHE A 69 -14.96 -9.91 0.86
CA PHE A 69 -13.60 -10.25 1.22
C PHE A 69 -13.13 -11.34 0.27
N ASP A 70 -13.71 -12.53 0.20
CA ASP A 70 -13.21 -13.63 -0.66
C ASP A 70 -12.90 -13.24 -2.11
N ALA A 71 -13.75 -12.41 -2.72
CA ALA A 71 -13.57 -11.96 -4.10
C ALA A 71 -12.46 -10.90 -4.26
N ALA A 72 -12.13 -10.16 -3.20
CA ALA A 72 -11.14 -9.10 -3.25
C ALA A 72 -9.70 -9.65 -3.36
N GLU A 73 -8.93 -9.14 -4.32
CA GLU A 73 -7.51 -9.45 -4.48
C GLU A 73 -6.62 -8.74 -3.44
N PHE A 74 -7.04 -7.53 -3.05
CA PHE A 74 -6.37 -6.68 -2.09
C PHE A 74 -7.40 -6.02 -1.17
N LEU A 75 -6.91 -5.57 -0.01
CA LEU A 75 -7.65 -4.78 0.95
C LEU A 75 -7.19 -3.32 0.81
N SER A 76 -8.12 -2.37 0.85
CA SER A 76 -7.83 -0.94 0.73
C SER A 76 -8.22 -0.24 2.02
N SER A 77 -7.38 0.68 2.49
CA SER A 77 -7.72 1.52 3.65
C SER A 77 -8.85 2.53 3.39
N ASP A 78 -9.17 2.77 2.11
CA ASP A 78 -10.33 3.57 1.70
C ASP A 78 -11.65 2.77 1.61
N ASP A 79 -11.62 1.46 1.89
CA ASP A 79 -12.83 0.64 1.87
C ASP A 79 -13.76 0.98 3.04
N GLU A 80 -15.07 1.00 2.81
CA GLU A 80 -16.06 1.32 3.85
C GLU A 80 -16.02 0.35 5.05
N PHE A 81 -15.53 -0.88 4.84
CA PHE A 81 -15.39 -1.91 5.87
C PHE A 81 -13.99 -1.97 6.51
N TRP A 82 -13.07 -1.09 6.10
CA TRP A 82 -11.72 -1.05 6.66
C TRP A 82 -11.68 -0.84 8.19
N PRO A 83 -12.49 0.05 8.79
CA PRO A 83 -12.50 0.22 10.25
C PRO A 83 -12.91 -1.06 11.00
N ASP A 84 -13.89 -1.80 10.48
CA ASP A 84 -14.36 -3.06 11.08
C ASP A 84 -13.29 -4.15 10.99
N LEU A 85 -12.58 -4.22 9.86
CA LEU A 85 -11.47 -5.15 9.66
C LEU A 85 -10.31 -4.83 10.60
N MET A 86 -9.91 -3.56 10.70
CA MET A 86 -8.87 -3.11 11.62
C MET A 86 -9.26 -3.44 13.08
N ALA A 87 -10.47 -3.10 13.51
CA ALA A 87 -10.92 -3.37 14.87
C ALA A 87 -10.89 -4.86 15.21
N ALA A 88 -11.36 -5.73 14.30
CA ALA A 88 -11.32 -7.18 14.51
C ALA A 88 -9.89 -7.74 14.52
N ALA A 89 -9.00 -7.20 13.68
CA ALA A 89 -7.59 -7.56 13.66
C ALA A 89 -6.86 -7.11 14.94
N GLU A 90 -7.13 -5.90 15.43
CA GLU A 90 -6.54 -5.38 16.67
C GLU A 90 -7.00 -6.17 17.89
N ASP A 91 -8.29 -6.56 17.96
CA ASP A 91 -8.82 -7.41 19.03
C ASP A 91 -8.18 -8.80 19.04
N THR A 92 -7.90 -9.35 17.86
CA THR A 92 -7.37 -10.73 17.73
C THR A 92 -5.86 -10.80 17.87
N TYR A 93 -5.12 -9.86 17.30
CA TYR A 93 -3.66 -9.91 17.18
C TYR A 93 -2.94 -8.86 18.03
N GLY A 94 -3.67 -7.87 18.55
CA GLY A 94 -3.09 -6.66 19.14
C GLY A 94 -2.75 -5.60 18.08
N PRO A 95 -2.63 -4.33 18.51
CA PRO A 95 -2.52 -3.18 17.61
C PRO A 95 -1.27 -3.20 16.73
N GLU A 96 -0.12 -3.59 17.30
CA GLU A 96 1.16 -3.62 16.57
C GLU A 96 1.14 -4.69 15.46
N ARG A 97 0.66 -5.90 15.79
CA ARG A 97 0.63 -7.01 14.84
C ARG A 97 -0.44 -6.80 13.77
N ALA A 98 -1.60 -6.25 14.14
CA ALA A 98 -2.64 -5.88 13.17
C ALA A 98 -2.11 -4.87 12.14
N ALA A 99 -1.40 -3.83 12.59
CA ALA A 99 -0.79 -2.84 11.70
C ALA A 99 0.28 -3.46 10.78
N GLU A 100 1.06 -4.43 11.26
CA GLU A 100 2.06 -5.14 10.44
C GLU A 100 1.42 -6.04 9.36
N LEU A 101 0.37 -6.77 9.73
CA LEU A 101 -0.35 -7.66 8.82
C LEU A 101 -1.09 -6.85 7.74
N LEU A 102 -1.75 -5.77 8.16
CA LEU A 102 -2.53 -4.89 7.28
C LEU A 102 -1.69 -3.79 6.62
N SER A 103 -0.37 -3.77 6.84
CA SER A 103 0.52 -2.80 6.22
C SER A 103 0.42 -2.84 4.70
N PRO A 104 0.36 -1.70 4.00
CA PRO A 104 0.34 -1.66 2.56
C PRO A 104 1.53 -2.42 1.97
N THR A 105 1.25 -3.22 0.96
CA THR A 105 2.26 -3.90 0.17
C THR A 105 2.60 -3.02 -1.02
N LEU A 106 3.85 -2.58 -1.13
CA LEU A 106 4.36 -1.91 -2.32
C LEU A 106 4.26 -2.92 -3.48
N GLY A 107 3.29 -2.70 -4.36
CA GLY A 107 3.10 -3.43 -5.61
C GLY A 107 3.70 -2.67 -6.78
#